data_AF-A0A9D6SBH3-F1
#
_entry.id   AF-A0A9D6SBH3-F1
#
_cell.length_a   1.000
_cell.length_b   1.000
_cell.length_c   1.000
_cell.angle_alpha   90.00
_cell.angle_beta   90.00
_cell.angle_gamma   90.00
#
_symmetry.space_group_name_H-M   'P 1'
#
loop_
_entity.id
_entity.type
_entity.pdbx_description
1 polymer ?
#
loop_
_entity_poly.entity_id
_entity_poly.type
_entity_poly.pdbx_seq_one_letter_code
_entity_poly.pdbx_strand_id
1 'polypeptide(L)' 'MTRDGDWYVGECLEIAVVTQGRTLDELVGNLREAIGLHLEGEDPGRLGVVEEPRLALTYEIAALPR' A
#
# COMPACT_ATOMS: atom_id res chain seq x y z
N MET A 1 3.89 2.74 6.15
CA MET A 1 4.75 1.60 5.75
C MET A 1 5.74 1.30 6.87
N THR A 2 6.05 0.02 7.10
CA THR A 2 7.02 -0.43 8.13
C THR A 2 8.04 -1.38 7.52
N ARG A 3 9.16 -1.63 8.23
CA ARG A 3 10.07 -2.73 7.92
C ARG A 3 9.83 -3.89 8.87
N ASP A 4 9.80 -5.10 8.33
CA ASP A 4 9.82 -6.36 9.08
C ASP A 4 10.89 -7.28 8.49
N GLY A 5 12.04 -7.36 9.16
CA GLY A 5 13.23 -8.04 8.63
C GLY A 5 13.64 -7.49 7.25
N ASP A 6 13.66 -8.38 6.26
CA ASP A 6 14.00 -8.08 4.86
C ASP A 6 12.82 -7.54 4.03
N TRP A 7 11.66 -7.31 4.64
CA TRP A 7 10.45 -6.89 3.95
C TRP A 7 10.07 -5.44 4.29
N TYR A 8 9.56 -4.74 3.29
CA TYR A 8 8.72 -3.57 3.48
C TYR A 8 7.27 -4.03 3.54
N VAL A 9 6.53 -3.59 4.55
CA VAL A 9 5.10 -3.86 4.71
C VAL A 9 4.32 -2.58 4.50
N GLY A 10 3.33 -2.63 3.62
CA GLY A 10 2.40 -1.54 3.33
C GLY A 10 0.99 -1.91 3.77
N GLU A 11 0.38 -1.02 4.52
CA GLU A 11 -1.02 -1.11 4.98
C GLU A 11 -1.75 0.13 4.47
N CYS A 12 -2.90 -0.09 3.83
CA CYS A 12 -3.82 0.98 3.44
C CYS A 12 -4.66 1.40 4.64
N LEU A 13 -4.82 2.70 4.86
CA LEU A 13 -5.59 3.22 6.01
C LEU A 13 -7.08 3.29 5.70
N GLU A 14 -7.43 3.42 4.42
CA GLU A 14 -8.79 3.64 3.94
C GLU A 14 -9.52 2.34 3.60
N ILE A 15 -8.78 1.27 3.26
CA ILE A 15 -9.34 -0.02 2.85
C ILE A 15 -8.55 -1.17 3.47
N ALA A 16 -9.20 -2.33 3.63
CA ALA A 16 -8.63 -3.52 4.26
C ALA A 16 -7.63 -4.24 3.34
N VAL A 17 -6.54 -3.56 2.96
CA VAL A 17 -5.47 -4.07 2.11
C VAL A 17 -4.14 -3.94 2.85
N VAL A 18 -3.44 -5.07 2.95
CA VAL A 18 -2.07 -5.16 3.44
C VAL A 18 -1.25 -6.00 2.47
N THR A 19 -0.03 -5.58 2.17
CA THR A 19 0.89 -6.35 1.33
C THR A 19 2.34 -6.03 1.68
N GLN A 20 3.28 -6.75 1.07
CA GLN A 20 4.69 -6.69 1.37
C GLN A 20 5.55 -6.79 0.11
N GLY A 21 6.77 -6.27 0.16
CA GLY A 21 7.77 -6.43 -0.90
C GLY A 21 9.20 -6.36 -0.36
N ARG A 22 10.16 -7.02 -1.00
CA ARG A 22 11.60 -6.95 -0.64
C ARG A 22 12.21 -5.60 -0.98
N THR A 23 11.61 -4.90 -1.94
CA THR A 23 11.98 -3.54 -2.33
C THR A 23 10.78 -2.61 -2.23
N LEU A 24 11.03 -1.28 -2.21
CA LEU A 24 9.95 -0.29 -2.26
C LEU A 24 9.14 -0.42 -3.57
N ASP A 25 9.82 -0.63 -4.70
CA ASP A 25 9.15 -0.79 -6.00
C ASP A 25 8.26 -2.04 -6.03
N GLU A 26 8.75 -3.15 -5.48
CA GLU A 26 7.96 -4.39 -5.35
C GLU A 26 6.73 -4.16 -4.47
N LEU A 27 6.89 -3.51 -3.31
CA LEU A 27 5.76 -3.20 -2.43
C LEU A 27 4.72 -2.31 -3.15
N VAL A 28 5.16 -1.31 -3.92
CA VAL A 28 4.26 -0.43 -4.69
C VAL A 28 3.54 -1.20 -5.79
N GLY A 29 4.23 -2.10 -6.49
CA GLY A 29 3.61 -3.00 -7.47
C GLY A 29 2.52 -3.85 -6.83
N ASN A 30 2.85 -4.51 -5.71
CA ASN A 30 1.93 -5.38 -4.99
C ASN A 30 0.74 -4.60 -4.41
N LEU A 31 0.94 -3.37 -3.95
CA LEU A 31 -0.16 -2.49 -3.51
C LEU A 31 -1.11 -2.17 -4.65
N ARG A 32 -0.61 -1.81 -5.84
CA ARG A 32 -1.45 -1.51 -6.99
C ARG A 32 -2.31 -2.70 -7.40
N GLU A 33 -1.71 -3.90 -7.43
CA GLU A 33 -2.43 -5.14 -7.74
C GLU A 33 -3.49 -5.46 -6.67
N ALA A 34 -3.10 -5.47 -5.40
CA ALA A 34 -4.00 -5.80 -4.29
C ALA A 34 -5.19 -4.83 -4.18
N ILE A 35 -4.95 -3.53 -4.41
CA ILE A 35 -6.01 -2.51 -4.44
C ILE A 35 -6.91 -2.72 -5.65
N GLY A 36 -6.33 -2.97 -6.83
CA GLY A 36 -7.09 -3.28 -8.04
C GLY A 36 -8.02 -4.47 -7.85
N LEU A 37 -7.50 -5.56 -7.29
CA LEU A 37 -8.28 -6.76 -6.96
C LEU A 37 -9.35 -6.50 -5.90
N HIS A 38 -9.07 -5.66 -4.89
CA HIS A 38 -10.06 -5.32 -3.86
C HIS A 38 -11.22 -4.48 -4.40
N LEU A 39 -10.97 -3.63 -5.39
CA LEU A 39 -11.99 -2.76 -6.00
C LEU A 39 -12.71 -3.42 -7.19
N GLU A 40 -12.21 -4.53 -7.71
CA GLU A 40 -12.77 -5.21 -8.87
C GLU A 40 -14.20 -5.70 -8.58
N GLY A 41 -15.18 -5.11 -9.27
CA GLY A 41 -16.61 -5.46 -9.12
C GLY A 41 -17.30 -4.84 -7.89
N GLU A 42 -16.58 -4.05 -7.09
CA GLU A 42 -17.13 -3.28 -5.98
C GLU A 42 -17.62 -1.89 -6.43
N ASP A 43 -18.51 -1.28 -5.64
CA ASP A 43 -18.82 0.15 -5.76
C ASP A 43 -17.84 0.94 -4.88
N PRO A 44 -16.88 1.68 -5.47
CA PRO A 44 -15.85 2.40 -4.72
C PRO A 44 -16.44 3.36 -3.67
N GLY A 45 -17.61 3.95 -3.95
CA GLY A 45 -18.28 4.88 -3.05
C GLY A 45 -18.76 4.21 -1.76
N ARG A 46 -19.06 2.91 -1.79
CA ARG A 46 -19.42 2.14 -0.58
C ARG A 46 -18.22 1.83 0.31
N LEU A 47 -17.03 1.83 -0.28
CA LEU A 47 -15.75 1.61 0.40
C LEU A 47 -15.10 2.93 0.84
N GLY A 48 -15.75 4.08 0.61
CA GLY A 48 -15.23 5.39 0.95
C GLY A 48 -14.09 5.87 0.05
N VAL A 49 -13.97 5.30 -1.16
CA VAL A 49 -12.93 5.64 -2.14
C VAL A 49 -13.55 6.07 -3.48
N VAL A 50 -12.74 6.71 -4.33
CA VAL A 50 -13.13 7.10 -5.69
C VAL A 50 -12.68 6.04 -6.71
N GLU A 51 -13.27 6.02 -7.90
CA GLU A 51 -12.94 5.06 -8.97
C GLU A 51 -11.45 5.04 -9.34
N GLU A 52 -10.81 6.21 -9.35
CA GLU A 52 -9.37 6.36 -9.61
C GLU A 52 -8.65 6.89 -8.36
N PRO A 53 -8.36 6.03 -7.37
CA PRO A 53 -7.73 6.46 -6.13
C PRO A 53 -6.28 6.85 -6.35
N ARG A 54 -5.85 7.93 -5.68
CA ARG A 54 -4.44 8.31 -5.60
C ARG A 54 -3.81 7.70 -4.36
N LEU A 55 -2.74 6.96 -4.55
CA LEU A 55 -1.99 6.37 -3.44
C LEU A 55 -0.90 7.33 -2.96
N ALA A 56 -1.07 7.83 -1.74
CA ALA A 56 -0.01 8.54 -1.02
C ALA A 56 0.71 7.55 -0.11
N LEU A 57 2.03 7.41 -0.31
CA LEU A 57 2.87 6.51 0.46
C LEU A 57 3.78 7.32 1.36
N THR A 58 3.70 7.09 2.65
CA THR A 58 4.61 7.68 3.64
C THR A 58 5.43 6.56 4.28
N TYR A 59 6.75 6.72 4.19
CA TYR A 59 7.71 5.85 4.85
C TYR A 59 8.76 6.72 5.54
N GLU A 60 9.04 6.39 6.79
CA GLU A 60 10.07 7.07 7.55
C GLU A 60 11.41 6.37 7.35
N ILE A 61 12.47 7.16 7.17
CA ILE A 61 13.85 6.69 7.10
C ILE A 61 14.68 7.37 8.17
N ALA A 62 15.64 6.65 8.75
CA ALA A 62 16.64 7.26 9.59
C ALA A 62 17.47 8.23 8.74
N ALA A 63 17.52 9.51 9.16
CA ALA A 63 18.20 10.56 8.42
C ALA A 63 19.73 10.39 8.37
N LEU A 64 20.30 9.59 9.28
CA LEU A 64 21.74 9.30 9.36
C LEU A 64 21.96 7.85 9.83
N PRO A 65 22.99 7.15 9.31
CA PRO A 65 23.49 5.95 9.98
C PRO A 65 24.00 6.35 11.38
N ARG A 66 23.69 5.52 12.39
CA ARG A 66 24.33 5.63 13.71
C ARG A 66 25.78 5.17 13.63
#